data_AF-A0A5D2ZGI3-F1
#
_entry.id   AF-A0A5D2ZGI3-F1
#
_cell.length_a   1.000
_cell.length_b   1.000
_cell.length_c   1.000
_cell.angle_alpha   90.00
_cell.angle_beta   90.00
_cell.angle_gamma   90.00
#
_symmetry.space_group_name_H-M   'P 1'
#
loop_
_entity.id
_entity.type
_entity.pdbx_description
1 polymer ?
#
loop_
_entity_poly.entity_id
_entity_poly.type
_entity_poly.pdbx_seq_one_letter_code
_entity_poly.pdbx_strand_id
1 'polypeptide(L)'
;MNLKEIVLRGNLYGTCNAFICAKGPGYVTAQDIILPPSVEIVDNTQHVASLTEPIDLCIGLQIERNRGYGIKTPKNFHDGSYPIDAVFMPVRNANHNIHCYGNDNEKQEILFLEIWTNGSLTPKEALHEASRNLIDLFIPFLHTEEENLHLENNQHDVTLPFFRFMID
;
A
#
# COMPACT_ATOMS: atom_id res chain seq x y z
N MET A 1 -6.02 17.55 7.41
CA MET A 1 -6.35 18.22 6.13
C MET A 1 -7.14 17.23 5.29
N ASN A 2 -8.31 17.60 4.78
CA ASN A 2 -9.27 16.66 4.18
C ASN A 2 -8.72 15.89 2.98
N LEU A 3 -7.93 16.55 2.12
CA LEU A 3 -7.31 15.91 0.94
C LEU A 3 -6.37 14.75 1.29
N LYS A 4 -5.72 14.76 2.47
CA LYS A 4 -4.82 13.70 2.92
C LYS A 4 -5.56 12.40 3.27
N GLU A 5 -6.84 12.51 3.62
CA GLU A 5 -7.67 11.36 4.01
C GLU A 5 -8.28 10.64 2.80
N ILE A 6 -8.19 11.23 1.61
CA ILE A 6 -8.71 10.62 0.38
C ILE A 6 -7.84 9.43 0.01
N VAL A 7 -8.46 8.25 0.04
CA VAL A 7 -7.79 7.00 -0.30
C VAL A 7 -7.94 6.75 -1.79
N LEU A 8 -6.80 6.60 -2.46
CA LEU A 8 -6.71 6.27 -3.88
C LEU A 8 -6.25 4.82 -4.05
N ARG A 9 -6.81 4.14 -5.05
CA ARG A 9 -6.38 2.82 -5.53
C ARG A 9 -6.00 2.94 -7.01
N GLY A 10 -4.98 2.22 -7.44
CA GLY A 10 -4.56 2.29 -8.84
C GLY A 10 -3.13 1.82 -9.07
N ASN A 11 -2.83 1.48 -10.32
CA ASN A 11 -1.48 1.15 -10.73
C ASN A 11 -0.88 2.30 -11.54
N LEU A 12 -0.16 3.19 -10.84
CA LEU A 12 0.49 4.34 -11.43
C LEU A 12 1.97 4.05 -11.71
N TYR A 13 2.42 4.48 -12.90
CA TYR A 13 3.83 4.56 -13.22
C TYR A 13 4.26 6.02 -13.18
N GLY A 14 5.13 6.36 -12.24
CA GLY A 14 5.55 7.73 -12.00
C GLY A 14 4.45 8.60 -11.41
N THR A 15 4.48 9.88 -11.78
CA THR A 15 3.64 10.91 -11.19
C THR A 15 2.58 11.40 -12.17
N CYS A 16 1.36 11.55 -11.70
CA CYS A 16 0.19 11.87 -12.52
C CYS A 16 -0.49 13.14 -12.00
N ASN A 17 -1.12 13.90 -12.89
CA ASN A 17 -1.90 15.07 -12.51
C ASN A 17 -3.38 14.70 -12.37
N ALA A 18 -4.03 15.30 -11.39
CA ALA A 18 -5.48 15.28 -11.19
C ALA A 18 -5.96 16.70 -10.85
N PHE A 19 -7.27 16.94 -10.98
CA PHE A 19 -7.82 18.29 -10.81
C PHE A 19 -9.12 18.26 -10.05
N ILE A 20 -9.39 19.29 -9.27
CA ILE A 20 -10.71 19.58 -8.71
C ILE A 20 -11.18 20.88 -9.34
N CYS A 21 -12.35 20.84 -9.97
CA CYS A 21 -12.99 22.00 -10.58
C CYS A 21 -14.42 22.09 -10.08
N ALA A 22 -14.72 23.08 -9.24
CA ALA A 22 -16.05 23.26 -8.66
C ALA A 22 -16.49 24.72 -8.76
N LYS A 23 -17.81 24.93 -8.90
CA LYS A 23 -18.42 26.27 -8.94
C LYS A 23 -19.42 26.39 -7.80
N GLY A 24 -19.32 27.46 -7.01
CA GLY A 24 -20.17 27.66 -5.85
C GLY A 24 -21.57 28.20 -6.18
N PRO A 25 -22.47 28.25 -5.18
CA PRO A 25 -22.37 27.64 -3.85
C PRO A 25 -22.68 26.13 -3.86
N GLY A 26 -21.96 25.34 -3.05
CA GLY A 26 -22.12 23.89 -3.00
C GLY A 26 -21.06 23.13 -2.20
N TYR A 27 -21.23 21.82 -2.06
CA TYR A 27 -20.26 20.93 -1.43
C TYR A 27 -19.36 20.28 -2.47
N VAL A 28 -18.06 20.25 -2.18
CA VAL A 28 -17.06 19.54 -2.96
C VAL A 28 -16.64 18.29 -2.19
N THR A 29 -16.72 17.15 -2.86
CA THR A 29 -16.43 15.81 -2.34
C THR A 29 -15.31 15.17 -3.16
N ALA A 30 -14.83 14.00 -2.73
CA ALA A 30 -13.82 13.26 -3.47
C ALA A 30 -14.30 12.90 -4.88
N GLN A 31 -15.59 12.66 -5.08
CA GLN A 31 -16.16 12.38 -6.39
C GLN A 31 -15.90 13.48 -7.43
N ASP A 32 -15.72 14.72 -7.00
CA ASP A 32 -15.47 15.87 -7.88
C ASP A 32 -14.02 15.96 -8.37
N ILE A 33 -13.15 15.03 -7.95
CA ILE A 33 -11.78 14.92 -8.44
C ILE A 33 -11.77 14.26 -9.81
N ILE A 34 -11.25 14.98 -10.79
CA ILE A 34 -10.95 14.48 -12.13
C ILE A 34 -9.64 13.71 -12.06
N LEU A 35 -9.75 12.37 -12.03
CA LEU A 35 -8.62 11.44 -11.94
C LEU A 35 -8.10 11.01 -13.32
N PRO A 36 -6.82 10.62 -13.40
CA PRO A 36 -6.31 9.89 -14.56
C PRO A 36 -6.96 8.48 -14.66
N PRO A 37 -6.98 7.85 -15.85
CA PRO A 37 -7.71 6.59 -16.09
C PRO A 37 -7.30 5.39 -15.23
N SER A 38 -6.10 5.38 -14.66
CA SER A 38 -5.55 4.26 -13.87
C SER A 38 -5.69 4.43 -12.36
N VAL A 39 -6.43 5.45 -11.92
CA VAL A 39 -6.67 5.75 -10.50
C VAL A 39 -8.15 5.83 -10.24
N GLU A 40 -8.55 5.23 -9.12
CA GLU A 40 -9.90 5.30 -8.59
C GLU A 40 -9.87 5.77 -7.13
N ILE A 41 -10.96 6.37 -6.70
CA ILE A 41 -11.19 6.74 -5.31
C ILE A 41 -11.92 5.60 -4.62
N VAL A 42 -11.50 5.30 -3.39
CA VAL A 42 -12.12 4.25 -2.58
C VAL A 42 -13.42 4.74 -1.93
N ASP A 43 -13.43 5.98 -1.42
CA ASP A 43 -14.63 6.62 -0.85
C ASP A 43 -14.92 7.96 -1.56
N ASN A 44 -15.93 7.93 -2.43
CA ASN A 44 -16.36 9.09 -3.22
C ASN A 44 -17.06 10.17 -2.38
N THR A 45 -17.51 9.84 -1.17
CA THR A 45 -18.31 10.74 -0.31
C THR A 45 -17.46 11.63 0.59
N GLN A 46 -16.16 11.35 0.69
CA GLN A 46 -15.24 12.08 1.54
C GLN A 46 -15.28 13.58 1.24
N HIS A 47 -15.61 14.37 2.27
CA HIS A 47 -15.73 15.83 2.13
C HIS A 47 -14.36 16.46 1.85
N VAL A 48 -14.31 17.39 0.89
CA VAL A 48 -13.11 18.17 0.57
C VAL A 48 -13.24 19.60 1.07
N ALA A 49 -14.25 20.33 0.57
CA ALA A 49 -14.46 21.74 0.87
C ALA A 49 -15.93 22.14 0.69
N SER A 50 -16.32 23.27 1.28
CA SER A 50 -17.64 23.89 1.09
C SER A 50 -17.47 25.27 0.46
N LEU A 51 -18.15 25.52 -0.67
CA LEU A 51 -18.15 26.81 -1.36
C LEU A 51 -19.39 27.60 -0.92
N THR A 52 -19.18 28.73 -0.25
CA THR A 52 -20.26 29.57 0.30
C THR A 52 -20.75 30.65 -0.67
N GLU A 53 -19.91 31.03 -1.62
CA GLU A 53 -20.13 32.12 -2.57
C GLU A 53 -20.05 31.60 -4.01
N PRO A 54 -20.56 32.34 -5.01
CA PRO A 54 -20.45 31.97 -6.43
C PRO A 54 -19.01 32.17 -6.95
N ILE A 55 -18.09 31.38 -6.40
CA ILE A 55 -16.67 31.36 -6.75
C ILE A 55 -16.33 30.08 -7.52
N ASP A 56 -15.36 30.19 -8.42
CA ASP A 56 -14.78 29.05 -9.11
C ASP A 56 -13.55 28.56 -8.33
N LEU A 57 -13.59 27.31 -7.87
CA LEU A 57 -12.49 26.62 -7.21
C LEU A 57 -11.79 25.70 -8.23
N CYS A 58 -10.50 25.95 -8.45
CA CYS A 58 -9.63 25.09 -9.25
C CYS A 58 -8.40 24.69 -8.44
N ILE A 59 -8.21 23.38 -8.21
CA ILE A 59 -7.05 22.82 -7.51
C ILE A 59 -6.36 21.81 -8.42
N GLY A 60 -5.07 22.01 -8.66
CA GLY A 60 -4.20 21.00 -9.28
C GLY A 60 -3.63 20.06 -8.21
N LEU A 61 -3.69 18.76 -8.47
CA LEU A 61 -3.19 17.70 -7.59
C LEU A 61 -2.14 16.87 -8.32
N GLN A 62 -1.12 16.47 -7.58
CA GLN A 62 -0.08 15.58 -8.08
C GLN A 62 -0.14 14.26 -7.31
N ILE A 63 -0.47 13.18 -8.01
CA ILE A 63 -0.66 11.84 -7.46
C ILE A 63 0.55 10.98 -7.81
N GLU A 64 1.08 10.27 -6.82
CA GLU A 64 2.26 9.42 -6.95
C GLU A 64 2.00 8.09 -6.23
N ARG A 65 2.53 6.99 -6.76
CA ARG A 65 2.58 5.71 -6.05
C ARG A 65 3.94 5.54 -5.40
N ASN A 66 3.96 5.35 -4.08
CA ASN A 66 5.20 5.15 -3.33
C ASN A 66 4.98 4.14 -2.17
N ARG A 67 5.99 3.96 -1.31
CA ARG A 67 5.93 3.08 -0.13
C ARG A 67 6.20 3.89 1.14
N GLY A 68 5.57 3.48 2.24
CA GLY A 68 5.82 4.07 3.56
C GLY A 68 5.19 5.45 3.76
N TYR A 69 5.84 6.27 4.58
CA TYR A 69 5.41 7.64 4.87
C TYR A 69 6.42 8.63 4.29
N GLY A 70 5.93 9.54 3.44
CA GLY A 70 6.76 10.57 2.81
C GLY A 70 6.47 11.94 3.41
N ILE A 71 7.40 12.48 4.20
CA ILE A 71 7.37 13.89 4.60
C ILE A 71 8.00 14.69 3.47
N LYS A 72 7.20 15.45 2.73
CA LYS A 72 7.71 16.37 1.70
C LYS A 72 8.04 17.71 2.36
N THR A 73 9.31 18.10 2.35
CA THR A 73 9.72 19.41 2.88
C THR A 73 9.45 20.52 1.85
N PRO A 74 9.10 21.74 2.29
CA PRO A 74 8.75 22.85 1.37
C PRO A 74 9.88 23.31 0.44
N LYS A 75 11.13 22.94 0.74
CA LYS A 75 12.32 23.47 0.05
C LYS A 75 12.44 23.05 -1.43
N ASN A 76 11.64 22.10 -1.90
CA ASN A 76 11.75 21.54 -3.24
C ASN A 76 10.72 22.08 -4.25
N PHE A 77 9.86 23.02 -3.85
CA PHE A 77 8.76 23.51 -4.70
C PHE A 77 8.97 24.98 -5.05
N HIS A 78 9.44 25.24 -6.28
CA HIS A 78 9.71 26.59 -6.78
C HIS A 78 8.51 27.23 -7.52
N ASP A 79 7.39 26.53 -7.67
CA ASP A 79 6.27 26.92 -8.55
C ASP A 79 4.99 27.40 -7.83
N GLY A 80 5.04 27.56 -6.50
CA GLY A 80 3.85 27.91 -5.70
C GLY A 80 2.97 26.73 -5.28
N SER A 81 3.41 25.50 -5.53
CA SER A 81 2.78 24.30 -4.96
C SER A 81 3.06 24.15 -3.46
N TYR A 82 2.08 23.55 -2.76
CA TYR A 82 2.16 23.30 -1.33
C TYR A 82 2.22 21.79 -1.08
N PRO A 83 3.30 21.28 -0.45
CA PRO A 83 3.37 19.86 -0.14
C PRO A 83 2.33 19.47 0.90
N ILE A 84 1.71 18.32 0.67
CA ILE A 84 0.85 17.64 1.64
C ILE A 84 1.59 16.37 2.05
N ASP A 85 1.56 16.04 3.33
CA ASP A 85 2.07 14.77 3.83
C ASP A 85 1.35 13.60 3.16
N ALA A 86 2.11 12.69 2.56
CA ALA A 86 1.56 11.54 1.86
C ALA A 86 1.71 10.26 2.69
N VAL A 87 0.59 9.61 2.98
CA VAL A 87 0.54 8.29 3.62
C VAL A 87 0.31 7.25 2.53
N PHE A 88 1.36 6.52 2.15
CA PHE A 88 1.27 5.46 1.14
C PHE A 88 0.99 4.08 1.72
N MET A 89 0.89 3.99 3.06
CA MET A 89 0.66 2.73 3.77
C MET A 89 -0.84 2.43 3.83
N PRO A 90 -1.31 1.36 3.19
CA PRO A 90 -2.73 1.07 3.15
C PRO A 90 -3.20 0.20 4.33
N VAL A 91 -2.28 -0.50 5.00
CA VAL A 91 -2.53 -1.19 6.27
C VAL A 91 -2.52 -0.13 7.38
N ARG A 92 -3.64 0.00 8.08
CA ARG A 92 -3.83 0.96 9.19
C ARG A 92 -3.43 0.37 10.52
N ASN A 93 -3.70 -0.93 10.71
CA ASN A 93 -3.34 -1.66 11.92
C ASN A 93 -3.17 -3.15 11.60
N ALA A 94 -2.28 -3.81 12.34
CA ALA A 94 -2.06 -5.24 12.30
C ALA A 94 -1.79 -5.73 13.73
N ASN A 95 -2.70 -6.54 14.25
CA ASN A 95 -2.58 -7.18 15.56
C ASN A 95 -2.38 -8.69 15.38
N HIS A 96 -1.74 -9.30 16.37
CA HIS A 96 -1.56 -10.74 16.41
C HIS A 96 -1.74 -11.27 17.83
N ASN A 97 -2.19 -12.52 17.93
CA ASN A 97 -2.25 -13.25 19.19
C ASN A 97 -1.90 -14.72 18.94
N ILE A 98 -1.11 -15.31 19.83
CA ILE A 98 -0.66 -16.70 19.72
C ILE A 98 -1.27 -17.49 20.87
N HIS A 99 -2.00 -18.54 20.53
CA HIS A 99 -2.53 -19.49 21.48
C HIS A 99 -1.77 -20.81 21.40
N CYS A 100 -1.06 -21.15 22.47
CA CYS A 100 -0.39 -22.43 22.62
C CYS A 100 -1.33 -23.44 23.27
N TYR A 101 -1.32 -24.68 22.79
CA TYR A 101 -2.07 -25.79 23.35
C TYR A 101 -1.29 -27.10 23.20
N GLY A 102 -1.60 -28.09 24.03
CA GLY A 102 -0.86 -29.35 24.12
C GLY A 102 -0.14 -29.54 25.47
N ASN A 103 0.57 -30.65 25.62
CA ASN A 103 1.34 -30.98 26.83
C ASN A 103 2.81 -30.52 26.70
N ASP A 104 3.58 -30.63 27.79
CA ASP A 104 4.98 -30.19 27.85
C ASP A 104 5.89 -30.78 26.75
N ASN A 105 5.54 -31.95 26.20
CA ASN A 105 6.33 -32.64 25.17
C ASN A 105 5.85 -32.38 23.73
N GLU A 106 4.62 -31.89 23.53
CA GLU A 106 4.03 -31.63 22.21
C GLU A 106 3.21 -30.33 22.27
N LYS A 107 3.87 -29.20 21.96
CA LYS A 107 3.22 -27.88 21.91
C LYS A 107 2.85 -27.54 20.49
N GLN A 108 1.58 -27.20 20.30
CA GLN A 108 1.04 -26.66 19.05
C GLN A 108 0.66 -25.21 19.28
N GLU A 109 0.75 -24.41 18.22
CA GLU A 109 0.45 -22.98 18.26
C GLU A 109 -0.58 -22.62 17.18
N ILE A 110 -1.54 -21.78 17.55
CA ILE A 110 -2.45 -21.13 16.60
C ILE A 110 -2.17 -19.64 16.64
N LEU A 111 -1.86 -19.08 15.47
CA LEU A 111 -1.69 -17.65 15.27
C LEU A 111 -3.01 -17.04 14.77
N PHE A 112 -3.53 -16.08 15.52
CA PHE A 112 -4.62 -15.21 15.09
C PHE A 112 -4.06 -13.89 14.60
N LEU A 113 -4.43 -13.48 13.39
CA LEU A 113 -4.04 -12.22 12.77
C LEU A 113 -5.28 -11.37 12.53
N GLU A 114 -5.21 -10.11 12.94
CA GLU A 114 -6.25 -9.11 12.70
C GLU A 114 -5.63 -7.95 11.93
N ILE A 115 -6.15 -7.67 10.73
CA ILE A 115 -5.57 -6.71 9.79
C ILE A 115 -6.66 -5.73 9.36
N TRP A 116 -6.42 -4.44 9.57
CA TRP A 116 -7.29 -3.36 9.11
C TRP A 116 -6.61 -2.59 8.00
N THR A 117 -7.30 -2.41 6.90
CA THR A 117 -6.83 -1.62 5.76
C THR A 117 -7.73 -0.40 5.55
N ASN A 118 -7.27 0.55 4.75
CA ASN A 118 -8.04 1.72 4.33
C ASN A 118 -8.93 1.46 3.11
N GLY A 119 -9.08 0.19 2.69
CA GLY A 119 -9.88 -0.21 1.55
C GLY A 119 -9.18 -0.15 0.18
N SER A 120 -8.00 0.46 0.04
CA SER A 120 -7.27 0.45 -1.24
C SER A 120 -6.69 -0.93 -1.60
N LEU A 121 -6.52 -1.80 -0.60
CA LEU A 121 -6.40 -3.25 -0.76
C LEU A 121 -7.14 -3.95 0.38
N THR A 122 -7.50 -5.20 0.14
CA THR A 122 -8.13 -6.06 1.15
C THR A 122 -7.08 -6.59 2.15
N PRO A 123 -7.50 -6.95 3.38
CA PRO A 123 -6.61 -7.60 4.36
C PRO A 123 -5.91 -8.85 3.82
N LYS A 124 -6.60 -9.64 2.98
CA LYS A 124 -6.06 -10.85 2.35
C LYS A 124 -4.95 -10.52 1.35
N GLU A 125 -5.17 -9.53 0.49
CA GLU A 125 -4.14 -9.04 -0.44
C GLU A 125 -2.95 -8.49 0.33
N ALA A 126 -3.18 -7.71 1.39
CA ALA A 126 -2.10 -7.17 2.22
C ALA A 126 -1.22 -8.28 2.82
N LEU A 127 -1.84 -9.33 3.35
CA LEU A 127 -1.11 -10.49 3.87
C LEU A 127 -0.32 -11.21 2.78
N HIS A 128 -0.93 -11.43 1.62
CA HIS A 128 -0.27 -12.06 0.47
C HIS A 128 0.96 -11.28 -0.01
N GLU A 129 0.82 -9.96 -0.17
CA GLU A 129 1.93 -9.06 -0.54
C GLU A 129 3.05 -9.09 0.51
N ALA A 130 2.69 -9.09 1.80
CA ALA A 130 3.66 -9.18 2.90
C ALA A 130 4.42 -10.52 2.91
N SER A 131 3.72 -11.63 2.73
CA SER A 131 4.32 -12.96 2.65
C SER A 131 5.30 -13.07 1.48
N ARG A 132 4.92 -12.56 0.29
CA ARG A 132 5.82 -12.56 -0.87
C ARG A 132 7.06 -11.72 -0.61
N ASN A 133 6.90 -10.49 -0.10
CA ASN A 133 8.04 -9.63 0.24
C ASN A 133 8.97 -10.30 1.29
N LEU A 134 8.42 -11.03 2.25
CA LEU A 134 9.18 -11.76 3.26
C LEU A 134 9.98 -12.91 2.64
N ILE A 135 9.37 -13.68 1.74
CA ILE A 135 10.06 -14.75 1.00
C ILE A 135 11.19 -14.16 0.15
N ASP A 136 10.90 -13.12 -0.64
CA ASP A 136 11.87 -12.45 -1.51
C ASP A 136 13.07 -11.92 -0.71
N LEU A 137 12.85 -11.45 0.52
CA LEU A 137 13.90 -11.02 1.43
C LEU A 137 14.84 -12.16 1.84
N PHE A 138 14.32 -13.38 2.02
CA PHE A 138 15.10 -14.53 2.48
C PHE A 138 15.76 -15.35 1.37
N ILE A 139 15.25 -15.28 0.13
CA ILE A 139 15.82 -16.00 -1.03
C ILE A 139 17.36 -15.87 -1.14
N PRO A 140 17.97 -14.67 -1.02
CA PRO A 140 19.43 -14.54 -1.15
C PRO A 140 20.24 -15.34 -0.11
N PHE A 141 19.67 -15.58 1.08
CA PHE A 141 20.35 -16.32 2.14
C PHE A 141 20.33 -17.83 1.88
N LEU A 142 19.33 -18.35 1.16
CA LEU A 142 19.24 -19.76 0.80
C LEU A 142 20.34 -20.16 -0.21
N HIS A 143 20.70 -19.26 -1.13
CA HIS A 143 21.74 -19.52 -2.12
C HIS A 143 23.17 -19.43 -1.57
N THR A 144 23.36 -18.87 -0.38
CA THR A 144 24.69 -18.81 0.27
C THR A 144 25.16 -20.19 0.76
N GLU A 145 24.24 -21.13 0.98
CA GLU A 145 24.57 -22.51 1.37
C GLU A 145 24.99 -23.37 0.16
N GLU A 146 24.51 -23.07 -1.05
CA GLU A 146 24.83 -23.85 -2.27
C GLU A 146 26.27 -23.62 -2.75
N GLU A 147 26.84 -22.43 -2.57
CA GLU A 147 28.23 -22.14 -2.95
C GLU A 147 29.28 -22.78 -2.00
N ASN A 148 28.88 -23.17 -0.79
CA ASN A 148 29.76 -23.83 0.19
C ASN A 148 29.71 -25.38 0.12
N LEU A 149 28.81 -25.95 -0.68
CA LEU A 149 28.63 -27.41 -0.81
C LEU A 149 29.43 -28.04 -1.96
N HIS A 150 30.30 -27.29 -2.64
CA HIS A 150 31.15 -27.83 -3.71
C HIS A 150 32.45 -28.51 -3.24
N LEU A 151 32.57 -28.83 -1.95
CA LEU A 151 33.60 -29.74 -1.42
C LEU A 151 32.96 -30.96 -0.77
N GLU A 152 32.29 -31.79 -1.57
CA GLU A 152 32.51 -33.24 -1.67
C GLU A 152 31.39 -33.85 -2.53
N ASN A 153 31.80 -34.51 -3.61
CA ASN A 153 30.94 -35.41 -4.39
C ASN A 153 30.20 -36.34 -3.42
N ASN A 154 28.86 -36.32 -3.42
CA ASN A 154 28.03 -37.50 -3.63
C ASN A 154 26.56 -37.10 -3.82
N GLN A 155 25.93 -37.78 -4.78
CA GLN A 155 24.54 -37.64 -5.22
C GLN A 155 23.58 -37.47 -4.05
N HIS A 156 22.77 -36.41 -4.02
CA HIS A 156 21.37 -36.37 -3.57
C HIS A 156 20.74 -35.11 -4.17
N ASP A 157 19.88 -35.29 -5.16
CA ASP A 157 19.07 -34.24 -5.78
C ASP A 157 18.11 -33.68 -4.72
N VAL A 158 18.41 -32.51 -4.16
CA VAL A 158 17.43 -31.76 -3.35
C VAL A 158 16.58 -30.97 -4.31
N THR A 159 15.46 -31.55 -4.72
CA THR A 159 14.42 -30.80 -5.45
C THR A 159 13.73 -29.86 -4.47
N LEU A 160 14.07 -28.57 -4.51
CA LEU A 160 13.28 -27.54 -3.82
C LEU A 160 11.84 -27.57 -4.38
N PRO A 161 10.79 -27.51 -3.54
CA PRO A 161 9.44 -27.43 -4.04
C PRO A 161 9.28 -26.10 -4.79
N PHE A 162 9.19 -26.20 -6.11
CA PHE A 162 8.75 -25.10 -6.96
C PHE A 162 7.33 -24.72 -6.56
N PHE A 163 7.18 -23.73 -5.67
CA PHE A 163 5.89 -23.12 -5.41
C PHE A 163 5.47 -22.36 -6.68
N ARG A 164 4.67 -23.01 -7.52
CA ARG A 164 3.91 -22.35 -8.59
C ARG A 164 2.64 -21.81 -7.98
N PHE A 165 2.66 -20.54 -7.58
CA PHE A 165 1.42 -19.80 -7.41
C PHE A 165 0.87 -19.54 -8.81
N MET A 166 -0.14 -20.33 -9.21
CA MET A 166 -0.91 -20.04 -10.41
C MET A 166 -1.67 -18.74 -10.20
N ILE A 167 -1.48 -17.81 -11.14
CA ILE A 167 -2.27 -16.59 -11.28
C ILE A 167 -3.40 -16.96 -12.24
N ASP A 168 -4.63 -16.99 -11.76
CA ASP A 168 -5.84 -16.84 -12.59
C ASP A 168 -6.30 -15.38 -12.51
#